data_AF-A0A370AXY9-F1
#
_entry.id   AF-A0A370AXY9-F1
#
_cell.length_a   1.000
_cell.length_b   1.000
_cell.length_c   1.000
_cell.angle_alpha   90.00
_cell.angle_beta   90.00
_cell.angle_gamma   90.00
#
_symmetry.space_group_name_H-M   'P 1'
#
loop_
_entity.id
_entity.type
_entity.pdbx_description
1 polymer ?
#
loop_
_entity_poly.entity_id
_entity_poly.type
_entity_poly.pdbx_seq_one_letter_code
_entity_poly.pdbx_strand_id
1 'polypeptide(L)'
;MNFLTLLKIIEESGITGMRLKYSSIEKYPLDPTRIQELLSPFADRLSELLPKYLSYWESFYPTLNKEWNNVTWSFPGVEVDFKLYNGDALTWSSEKSEAHVNAWFLDGHSPDKNPEIWSPGIMKSVYENTAIGGTLASFTASGMVKRALREAGFFIKRKKGFGAKRHMIQGLKS
;
A
#
# COMPACT_ATOMS: atom_id res chain seq x y z
N MET A 1 8.07 -1.17 -2.82
CA MET A 1 8.56 -2.25 -1.93
C MET A 1 7.44 -3.12 -1.35
N ASN A 2 6.40 -2.56 -0.73
CA ASN A 2 5.33 -3.36 -0.08
C ASN A 2 4.65 -4.35 -1.02
N PHE A 3 4.29 -3.91 -2.23
CA PHE A 3 3.68 -4.76 -3.25
C PHE A 3 4.53 -5.99 -3.58
N LEU A 4 5.81 -5.81 -3.93
CA LEU A 4 6.72 -6.92 -4.23
C LEU A 4 6.98 -7.84 -3.03
N THR A 5 6.99 -7.28 -1.81
CA THR A 5 7.12 -8.09 -0.59
C THR A 5 5.88 -8.97 -0.38
N LEU A 6 4.69 -8.43 -0.63
CA LEU A 6 3.45 -9.20 -0.58
C LEU A 6 3.45 -10.32 -1.62
N LEU A 7 3.85 -10.03 -2.87
CA LEU A 7 4.00 -11.05 -3.92
C LEU A 7 5.00 -12.13 -3.52
N LYS A 8 6.12 -11.75 -2.89
CA LYS A 8 7.11 -12.72 -2.41
C LYS A 8 6.54 -13.64 -1.34
N ILE A 9 5.78 -13.11 -0.38
CA ILE A 9 5.11 -13.91 0.64
C ILE A 9 4.09 -14.87 0.01
N ILE A 10 3.34 -14.42 -0.99
CA ILE A 10 2.39 -15.26 -1.71
C ILE A 10 3.11 -16.41 -2.42
N GLU A 11 4.18 -16.10 -3.16
CA GLU A 11 5.01 -17.10 -3.84
C GLU A 11 5.56 -18.15 -2.84
N GLU A 12 6.15 -17.69 -1.73
CA GLU A 12 6.73 -18.55 -0.69
C GLU A 12 5.68 -19.38 0.07
N SER A 13 4.43 -18.92 0.12
CA SER A 13 3.33 -19.65 0.77
C SER A 13 2.89 -20.91 0.01
N GLY A 14 3.22 -21.01 -1.28
CA GLY A 14 2.75 -22.10 -2.15
C GLY A 14 1.27 -22.04 -2.53
N ILE A 15 0.56 -20.96 -2.17
CA ILE A 15 -0.83 -20.75 -2.58
C ILE A 15 -0.89 -20.54 -4.10
N THR A 16 -1.83 -21.19 -4.77
CA THR A 16 -2.06 -21.06 -6.21
C THR A 16 -3.51 -20.69 -6.52
N GLY A 17 -3.74 -20.08 -7.68
CA GLY A 17 -5.07 -19.66 -8.14
C GLY A 17 -5.65 -18.47 -7.37
N MET A 18 -4.81 -17.72 -6.64
CA MET A 18 -5.27 -16.57 -5.88
C MET A 18 -5.59 -15.39 -6.82
N ARG A 19 -6.60 -14.59 -6.47
CA ARG A 19 -6.82 -13.27 -7.05
C ARG A 19 -6.59 -12.19 -6.01
N LEU A 20 -5.74 -11.22 -6.33
CA LEU A 20 -5.40 -10.10 -5.47
C LEU A 20 -5.87 -8.80 -6.12
N LYS A 21 -6.73 -8.06 -5.43
CA LYS A 21 -6.99 -6.65 -5.78
C LYS A 21 -6.02 -5.79 -4.98
N TYR A 22 -5.11 -5.10 -5.65
CA TYR A 22 -4.12 -4.24 -5.00
C TYR A 22 -4.31 -2.80 -5.49
N SER A 23 -4.66 -1.90 -4.57
CA SER A 23 -4.82 -0.48 -4.87
C SER A 23 -3.74 0.34 -4.18
N SER A 24 -3.11 1.24 -4.93
CA SER A 24 -2.08 2.17 -4.44
C SER A 24 -2.42 3.59 -4.83
N ILE A 25 -2.02 4.54 -3.98
CA ILE A 25 -2.15 5.97 -4.22
C ILE A 25 -0.73 6.52 -4.26
N GLU A 26 -0.35 7.14 -5.37
CA GLU A 26 1.00 7.65 -5.57
C GLU A 26 0.95 9.00 -6.29
N LYS A 27 1.58 10.01 -5.71
CA LYS A 27 1.60 11.36 -6.29
C LYS A 27 2.69 11.49 -7.36
N TYR A 28 3.78 10.75 -7.20
CA TYR A 28 4.95 10.78 -8.07
C TYR A 28 5.38 9.35 -8.46
N PRO A 29 4.64 8.67 -9.36
CA PRO A 29 5.05 7.35 -9.84
C PRO A 29 6.47 7.42 -10.42
N LEU A 30 7.31 6.47 -10.03
CA LEU A 30 8.70 6.40 -10.48
C LEU A 30 8.78 5.74 -11.85
N ASP A 31 9.70 6.21 -12.69
CA ASP A 31 10.03 5.54 -13.94
C ASP A 31 10.70 4.17 -13.68
N PRO A 32 10.63 3.25 -14.65
CA PRO A 32 11.20 1.90 -14.50
C PRO A 32 12.68 1.88 -14.11
N THR A 33 13.50 2.75 -14.70
CA THR A 33 14.94 2.83 -14.40
C THR A 33 15.17 3.19 -12.94
N ARG A 34 14.43 4.19 -12.43
CA ARG A 34 14.55 4.59 -11.03
C ARG A 34 14.09 3.50 -10.05
N ILE A 35 13.05 2.76 -10.41
CA ILE A 35 12.61 1.59 -9.63
C ILE A 35 13.70 0.54 -9.60
N GLN A 36 14.30 0.22 -10.75
CA GLN A 36 15.37 -0.76 -10.84
C GLN A 36 16.57 -0.38 -9.96
N GLU A 37 17.01 0.88 -10.00
CA GLU A 37 18.10 1.38 -9.15
C GLU A 37 17.80 1.18 -7.67
N LEU A 38 16.62 1.62 -7.21
CA LEU A 38 16.21 1.55 -5.80
C LEU A 38 16.04 0.13 -5.30
N LEU A 39 15.65 -0.80 -6.17
CA LEU A 39 15.40 -2.19 -5.82
C LEU A 39 16.56 -3.12 -6.11
N SER A 40 17.61 -2.67 -6.82
CA SER A 40 18.81 -3.46 -7.11
C SER A 40 19.47 -4.06 -5.86
N PRO A 41 19.52 -3.41 -4.68
CA PRO A 41 20.10 -4.02 -3.48
C PRO A 41 19.29 -5.21 -2.93
N PHE A 42 18.07 -5.41 -3.44
CA PHE A 42 17.16 -6.49 -3.05
C PHE A 42 16.95 -7.51 -4.18
N ALA A 43 17.66 -7.39 -5.31
CA ALA A 43 17.45 -8.22 -6.49
C ALA A 43 17.50 -9.72 -6.16
N ASP A 44 18.51 -10.18 -5.41
CA ASP A 44 18.64 -11.59 -5.02
C ASP A 44 17.44 -12.11 -4.22
N ARG A 45 16.87 -11.27 -3.34
CA ARG A 45 15.71 -11.62 -2.51
C ARG A 45 14.42 -11.65 -3.30
N LEU A 46 14.32 -10.79 -4.31
CA LEU A 46 13.15 -10.69 -5.19
C LEU A 46 13.21 -11.72 -6.32
N SER A 47 14.40 -12.21 -6.67
CA SER A 47 14.62 -13.18 -7.74
C SER A 47 13.87 -12.76 -9.02
N GLU A 48 13.13 -13.66 -9.65
CA GLU A 48 12.38 -13.43 -10.90
C GLU A 48 11.21 -12.44 -10.75
N LEU A 49 10.79 -12.09 -9.52
CA LEU A 49 9.69 -11.12 -9.32
C LEU A 49 10.08 -9.72 -9.77
N LEU A 50 11.33 -9.29 -9.53
CA LEU A 50 11.78 -7.95 -9.90
C LEU A 50 11.82 -7.73 -11.42
N PRO A 51 12.51 -8.55 -12.24
CA PRO A 51 12.53 -8.36 -13.68
C PRO A 51 11.13 -8.48 -14.29
N LYS A 52 10.29 -9.39 -13.79
CA LYS A 52 8.90 -9.51 -14.26
C LYS A 52 8.08 -8.27 -13.95
N TYR A 53 8.18 -7.74 -12.73
CA TYR A 53 7.52 -6.50 -12.34
C TYR A 53 8.00 -5.31 -13.18
N LEU A 54 9.30 -5.19 -13.44
CA LEU A 54 9.84 -4.12 -14.28
C LEU A 54 9.28 -4.17 -15.71
N SER A 55 9.23 -5.35 -16.32
CA SER A 55 8.65 -5.53 -17.66
C SER A 55 7.17 -5.11 -17.71
N TYR A 56 6.38 -5.47 -16.70
CA TYR A 56 5.00 -5.00 -16.59
C TYR A 56 4.89 -3.50 -16.37
N TRP A 57 5.75 -2.94 -15.51
CA TRP A 57 5.76 -1.52 -15.21
C TRP A 57 6.20 -0.67 -16.41
N GLU A 58 7.17 -1.12 -17.20
CA GLU A 58 7.62 -0.46 -18.44
C GLU A 58 6.49 -0.27 -19.44
N SER A 59 5.57 -1.25 -19.53
CA SER A 59 4.39 -1.14 -20.41
C SER A 59 3.29 -0.27 -19.81
N PHE A 60 3.15 -0.28 -18.47
CA PHE A 60 2.07 0.43 -17.78
C PHE A 60 2.38 1.91 -17.53
N TYR A 61 3.61 2.24 -17.15
CA TYR A 61 4.04 3.60 -16.79
C TYR A 61 3.73 4.67 -17.85
N PRO A 62 3.95 4.44 -19.17
CA PRO A 62 3.63 5.42 -20.22
C PRO A 62 2.12 5.67 -20.39
N THR A 63 1.27 4.79 -19.86
CA THR A 63 -0.20 4.88 -19.97
C THR A 63 -0.84 5.64 -18.81
N LEU A 64 -0.05 6.07 -17.82
CA LEU A 64 -0.56 6.67 -16.60
C LEU A 64 -1.16 8.06 -16.82
N ASN A 65 -2.45 8.19 -16.51
CA ASN A 65 -3.16 9.47 -16.41
C ASN A 65 -3.27 9.92 -14.96
N LYS A 66 -3.61 11.20 -14.72
CA LYS A 66 -3.79 11.79 -13.38
C LYS A 66 -5.14 11.43 -12.75
N GLU A 67 -5.39 10.13 -12.64
CA GLU A 67 -6.62 9.52 -12.16
C GLU A 67 -6.35 8.06 -11.73
N TRP A 68 -7.41 7.24 -11.63
CA TRP A 68 -7.28 5.80 -11.47
C TRP A 68 -6.84 5.10 -12.76
N ASN A 69 -5.74 4.38 -12.67
CA ASN A 69 -5.20 3.54 -13.73
C ASN A 69 -5.32 2.08 -13.28
N ASN A 70 -5.68 1.18 -14.19
CA ASN A 70 -5.96 -0.21 -13.85
C ASN A 70 -5.25 -1.13 -14.84
N VAL A 71 -4.73 -2.26 -14.35
CA VAL A 71 -4.11 -3.29 -15.18
C VAL A 71 -4.15 -4.63 -14.44
N THR A 72 -4.23 -5.72 -15.19
CA THR A 72 -4.12 -7.07 -14.62
C THR A 72 -2.75 -7.66 -14.95
N TRP A 73 -2.07 -8.18 -13.93
CA TRP A 73 -0.76 -8.81 -14.05
C TRP A 73 -0.74 -10.20 -13.44
N SER A 74 -0.08 -11.13 -14.11
CA SER A 74 0.04 -12.51 -13.64
C SER A 74 1.41 -12.74 -13.00
N PHE A 75 1.44 -13.14 -11.73
CA PHE A 75 2.65 -13.57 -11.03
C PHE A 75 2.52 -15.05 -10.63
N PRO A 76 3.61 -15.74 -10.26
CA PRO A 76 3.52 -17.12 -9.77
C PRO A 76 2.46 -17.26 -8.67
N GLY A 77 1.45 -18.10 -8.91
CA GLY A 77 0.38 -18.40 -7.96
C GLY A 77 -0.74 -17.34 -7.82
N VAL A 78 -0.61 -16.15 -8.42
CA VAL A 78 -1.56 -15.04 -8.21
C VAL A 78 -1.80 -14.19 -9.47
N GLU A 79 -3.07 -13.95 -9.75
CA GLU A 79 -3.51 -12.89 -10.67
C GLU A 79 -3.78 -11.61 -9.87
N VAL A 80 -3.16 -10.50 -10.28
CA VAL A 80 -3.26 -9.22 -9.59
C VAL A 80 -4.06 -8.24 -10.43
N ASP A 81 -5.21 -7.81 -9.91
CA ASP A 81 -5.92 -6.63 -10.38
C ASP A 81 -5.29 -5.39 -9.70
N PHE A 82 -4.33 -4.78 -10.39
CA PHE A 82 -3.58 -3.63 -9.87
C PHE A 82 -4.28 -2.32 -10.24
N LYS A 83 -4.47 -1.46 -9.23
CA LYS A 83 -5.01 -0.11 -9.40
C LYS A 83 -4.04 0.92 -8.84
N LEU A 84 -3.77 1.97 -9.60
CA LEU A 84 -2.94 3.09 -9.20
C LEU A 84 -3.71 4.39 -9.37
N TYR A 85 -3.98 5.08 -8.25
CA TYR A 85 -4.37 6.48 -8.29
C TYR A 85 -3.10 7.33 -8.43
N ASN A 86 -2.89 7.93 -9.59
CA ASN A 86 -1.74 8.80 -9.86
C ASN A 86 -2.13 10.24 -9.53
N GLY A 87 -2.00 10.63 -8.27
CA GLY A 87 -2.49 11.91 -7.78
C GLY A 87 -2.26 12.10 -6.28
N ASP A 88 -2.77 13.21 -5.77
CA ASP A 88 -2.65 13.53 -4.35
C ASP A 88 -3.57 12.63 -3.50
N ALA A 89 -3.07 12.11 -2.38
CA ALA A 89 -3.89 11.31 -1.47
C ALA A 89 -5.06 12.12 -0.88
N LEU A 90 -4.91 13.45 -0.77
CA LEU A 90 -5.96 14.36 -0.34
C LEU A 90 -7.15 14.35 -1.30
N THR A 91 -6.91 14.30 -2.62
CA THR A 91 -7.98 14.30 -3.63
C THR A 91 -8.67 12.94 -3.68
N TRP A 92 -7.90 11.85 -3.67
CA TRP A 92 -8.43 10.50 -3.62
C TRP A 92 -9.38 10.28 -2.43
N SER A 93 -9.07 10.84 -1.27
CA SER A 93 -9.83 10.61 -0.03
C SER A 93 -11.30 11.03 -0.09
N SER A 94 -11.67 11.85 -1.07
CA SER A 94 -13.05 12.27 -1.33
C SER A 94 -13.84 11.28 -2.20
N GLU A 95 -13.18 10.32 -2.83
CA GLU A 95 -13.79 9.29 -3.64
C GLU A 95 -14.27 8.12 -2.76
N LYS A 96 -15.53 7.72 -2.93
CA LYS A 96 -16.06 6.51 -2.30
C LYS A 96 -15.67 5.30 -3.15
N SER A 97 -14.90 4.36 -2.60
CA SER A 97 -14.66 3.07 -3.26
C SER A 97 -15.91 2.21 -3.22
N GLU A 98 -16.28 1.59 -4.34
CA GLU A 98 -17.35 0.58 -4.41
C GLU A 98 -16.98 -0.73 -3.70
N ALA A 99 -15.69 -0.98 -3.50
CA ALA A 99 -15.18 -2.17 -2.83
C ALA A 99 -14.49 -1.80 -1.51
N HIS A 100 -14.94 -2.41 -0.42
CA HIS A 100 -14.31 -2.24 0.88
C HIS A 100 -12.98 -3.00 0.98
N VAL A 101 -11.93 -2.31 1.44
CA VAL A 101 -10.56 -2.81 1.57
C VAL A 101 -10.44 -3.72 2.80
N ASN A 102 -9.82 -4.89 2.63
CA ASN A 102 -9.60 -5.84 3.72
C ASN A 102 -8.33 -5.54 4.55
N ALA A 103 -7.31 -4.95 3.94
CA ALA A 103 -6.05 -4.63 4.60
C ALA A 103 -5.41 -3.36 4.02
N TRP A 104 -5.00 -2.45 4.90
CA TRP A 104 -4.29 -1.22 4.54
C TRP A 104 -2.81 -1.29 4.93
N PHE A 105 -1.95 -0.93 3.97
CA PHE A 105 -0.56 -0.56 4.22
C PHE A 105 -0.49 0.95 4.32
N LEU A 106 -0.61 1.50 5.53
CA LEU A 106 -0.47 2.94 5.76
C LEU A 106 1.01 3.30 5.77
N ASP A 107 1.51 3.64 4.60
CA ASP A 107 2.91 3.92 4.30
C ASP A 107 3.06 5.28 3.60
N GLY A 108 4.26 5.83 3.67
CA GLY A 108 4.58 7.17 3.19
C GLY A 108 5.66 7.83 4.03
N HIS A 109 5.96 9.10 3.74
CA HIS A 109 6.88 9.85 4.59
C HIS A 109 6.34 10.00 6.01
N SER A 110 7.25 10.08 7.00
CA SER A 110 6.88 10.21 8.41
C SER A 110 5.95 11.41 8.63
N PRO A 111 5.08 11.38 9.67
CA PRO A 111 4.15 12.48 9.95
C PRO A 111 4.82 13.86 10.05
N ASP A 112 6.05 13.93 10.55
CA ASP A 112 6.79 15.20 10.65
C ASP A 112 7.26 15.74 9.29
N LYS A 113 7.35 14.88 8.27
CA LYS A 113 7.81 15.24 6.90
C LYS A 113 6.66 15.48 5.93
N ASN A 114 5.55 14.78 6.12
CA ASN A 114 4.36 14.91 5.25
C ASN A 114 3.09 14.77 6.09
N PRO A 115 2.74 15.76 6.93
CA PRO A 115 1.62 15.65 7.87
C PRO A 115 0.25 15.52 7.19
N GLU A 116 0.11 15.98 5.96
CA GLU A 116 -1.16 16.06 5.24
C GLU A 116 -1.78 14.68 4.96
N ILE A 117 -0.96 13.72 4.53
CA ILE A 117 -1.40 12.34 4.30
C ILE A 117 -1.78 11.60 5.60
N TRP A 118 -1.42 12.17 6.75
CA TRP A 118 -1.74 11.65 8.08
C TRP A 118 -2.89 12.40 8.76
N SER A 119 -3.54 13.32 8.04
CA SER A 119 -4.59 14.16 8.59
C SER A 119 -5.82 13.34 9.04
N PRO A 120 -6.62 13.86 9.98
CA PRO A 120 -7.87 13.21 10.39
C PRO A 120 -8.82 12.91 9.23
N GLY A 121 -8.86 13.78 8.22
CA GLY A 121 -9.65 13.56 7.00
C GLY A 121 -9.25 12.29 6.26
N ILE A 122 -7.95 12.10 5.99
CA ILE A 122 -7.46 10.88 5.36
C ILE A 122 -7.74 9.65 6.22
N MET A 123 -7.48 9.72 7.54
CA MET A 123 -7.74 8.58 8.43
C MET A 123 -9.22 8.19 8.46
N LYS A 124 -10.13 9.17 8.37
CA LYS A 124 -11.57 8.94 8.24
C LYS A 124 -11.91 8.26 6.92
N SER A 125 -11.39 8.74 5.79
CA SER A 125 -11.61 8.10 4.48
C SER A 125 -11.06 6.68 4.44
N VAL A 126 -9.91 6.41 5.07
CA VAL A 126 -9.38 5.05 5.24
C VAL A 126 -10.40 4.17 5.99
N TYR A 127 -10.94 4.65 7.11
CA TYR A 127 -11.97 3.90 7.87
C TYR A 127 -13.23 3.64 7.05
N GLU A 128 -13.76 4.65 6.37
CA GLU A 128 -14.97 4.53 5.53
C GLU A 128 -14.78 3.51 4.41
N ASN A 129 -13.60 3.48 3.79
CA ASN A 129 -13.27 2.53 2.73
C ASN A 129 -12.81 1.15 3.23
N THR A 130 -12.71 0.92 4.54
CA THR A 130 -12.32 -0.38 5.11
C THR A 130 -13.54 -1.28 5.31
N ALA A 131 -13.40 -2.58 5.03
CA ALA A 131 -14.44 -3.57 5.31
C ALA A 131 -14.60 -3.79 6.82
N ILE A 132 -15.79 -4.24 7.27
CA ILE A 132 -15.92 -4.78 8.62
C ILE A 132 -14.98 -6.01 8.74
N GLY A 133 -14.23 -6.09 9.83
CA GLY A 133 -13.13 -7.03 10.01
C GLY A 133 -11.83 -6.64 9.30
N GLY A 134 -11.82 -5.55 8.54
CA GLY A 134 -10.64 -5.06 7.82
C GLY A 134 -9.58 -4.49 8.76
N THR A 135 -8.32 -4.57 8.32
CA THR A 135 -7.16 -4.23 9.14
C THR A 135 -6.32 -3.11 8.54
N LEU A 136 -5.46 -2.51 9.36
CA LEU A 136 -4.40 -1.63 8.90
C LEU A 136 -3.11 -1.91 9.66
N ALA A 137 -1.98 -1.60 9.03
CA ALA A 137 -0.69 -1.52 9.69
C ALA A 137 0.04 -0.25 9.26
N SER A 138 0.79 0.37 10.19
CA SER A 138 1.68 1.47 9.87
C SER A 138 2.97 1.39 10.69
N PHE A 139 4.07 1.80 10.07
CA PHE A 139 5.36 1.89 10.75
C PHE A 139 5.39 2.99 11.82
N THR A 140 4.53 4.02 11.70
CA THR A 140 4.52 5.16 12.62
C THR A 140 3.65 4.85 13.85
N ALA A 141 4.15 5.21 15.03
CA ALA A 141 3.40 5.14 16.27
C ALA A 141 3.10 6.53 16.86
N SER A 142 3.10 7.56 16.00
CA SER A 142 2.81 8.96 16.36
C SER A 142 1.49 9.07 17.12
N GLY A 143 1.47 9.92 18.15
CA GLY A 143 0.29 10.20 18.95
C GLY A 143 -0.87 10.74 18.11
N MET A 144 -0.56 11.66 17.19
CA MET A 144 -1.52 12.28 16.29
C MET A 144 -2.20 11.23 15.40
N VAL A 145 -1.41 10.38 14.73
CA VAL A 145 -1.93 9.33 13.83
C VAL A 145 -2.83 8.35 14.57
N LYS A 146 -2.39 7.87 15.75
CA LYS A 146 -3.20 6.96 16.57
C LYS A 146 -4.51 7.59 17.03
N ARG A 147 -4.49 8.87 17.37
CA ARG A 147 -5.70 9.59 17.80
C ARG A 147 -6.66 9.72 16.63
N ALA A 148 -6.19 10.21 15.48
CA ALA A 148 -6.99 10.34 14.27
C ALA A 148 -7.61 9.01 13.81
N LEU A 149 -6.85 7.91 13.85
CA LEU A 149 -7.39 6.58 13.52
C LEU A 149 -8.44 6.07 14.51
N ARG A 150 -8.29 6.37 15.81
CA ARG A 150 -9.32 6.02 16.81
C ARG A 150 -10.58 6.85 16.66
N GLU A 151 -10.42 8.15 16.42
CA GLU A 151 -11.54 9.07 16.15
C GLU A 151 -12.29 8.67 14.89
N ALA A 152 -11.59 8.14 13.87
CA ALA A 152 -12.21 7.57 12.69
C ALA A 152 -13.00 6.28 12.97
N GLY A 153 -12.67 5.54 14.04
CA GLY A 153 -13.40 4.34 14.49
C GLY A 153 -12.56 3.06 14.58
N PHE A 154 -11.27 3.10 14.25
CA PHE A 154 -10.43 1.90 14.36
C PHE A 154 -10.10 1.54 15.81
N PHE A 155 -10.10 0.25 16.11
CA PHE A 155 -9.45 -0.28 17.31
C PHE A 155 -7.93 -0.34 17.10
N ILE A 156 -7.16 0.53 17.77
CA ILE A 156 -5.70 0.64 17.57
C ILE A 156 -4.90 -0.06 18.68
N LYS A 157 -4.06 -1.03 18.28
CA LYS A 157 -3.06 -1.69 19.12
C LYS A 157 -1.65 -1.20 18.79
N ARG A 158 -0.84 -0.97 19.83
CA ARG A 158 0.61 -0.79 19.68
C ARG A 158 1.28 -2.15 19.59
N LYS A 159 2.27 -2.28 18.71
CA LYS A 159 3.15 -3.44 18.58
C LYS A 159 4.60 -3.00 18.69
N LYS A 160 5.49 -3.95 19.02
CA LYS A 160 6.94 -3.74 18.94
C LYS A 160 7.30 -3.37 17.50
N GLY A 161 8.05 -2.29 17.31
CA GLY A 161 8.51 -1.92 15.97
C GLY A 161 9.65 -2.83 15.50
N PHE A 162 9.98 -2.72 14.21
CA PHE A 162 11.09 -3.45 13.60
C PHE A 162 12.42 -2.69 13.72
N GLY A 163 13.51 -3.42 13.95
CA GLY A 163 14.86 -2.84 14.11
C GLY A 163 14.92 -1.83 15.25
N ALA A 164 15.42 -0.63 14.95
CA ALA A 164 15.54 0.47 15.92
C ALA A 164 14.20 1.14 16.28
N LYS A 165 13.10 0.85 15.55
CA LYS A 165 11.79 1.46 15.85
C LYS A 165 11.20 0.83 17.10
N ARG A 166 10.95 1.67 18.12
CA ARG A 166 10.38 1.21 19.40
C ARG A 166 8.97 0.63 19.25
N HIS A 167 8.12 1.29 18.45
CA HIS A 167 6.73 0.91 18.29
C HIS A 167 6.26 1.07 16.85
N MET A 168 5.30 0.24 16.46
CA MET A 168 4.45 0.37 15.28
C MET A 168 2.98 0.19 15.67
N ILE A 169 2.05 0.37 14.75
CA ILE A 169 0.61 0.25 15.03
C ILE A 169 -0.07 -0.75 14.11
N GLN A 170 -1.09 -1.40 14.65
CA GLN A 170 -2.07 -2.20 13.92
C GLN A 170 -3.48 -1.73 14.31
N GLY A 171 -4.38 -1.71 13.34
CA GLY A 171 -5.79 -1.37 13.55
C GLY A 171 -6.73 -2.44 13.02
N LEU A 172 -7.92 -2.48 13.60
CA LEU A 172 -9.04 -3.35 13.20
C LEU A 172 -10.31 -2.50 13.15
N LYS A 173 -11.08 -2.64 12.07
CA LYS A 173 -12.46 -2.16 11.99
C LYS A 173 -13.39 -3.28 12.45
N SER A 174 -14.08 -3.08 13.56
CA SER A 174 -15.04 -4.02 14.16
C SER A 174 -16.45 -3.52 13.98
#